data_AF-A0A943NY50-F1
#
_entry.id   AF-A0A943NY50-F1
#
_cell.length_a   1.000
_cell.length_b   1.000
_cell.length_c   1.000
_cell.angle_alpha   90.00
_cell.angle_beta   90.00
_cell.angle_gamma   90.00
#
_symmetry.space_group_name_H-M   'P 1'
#
loop_
_entity.id
_entity.type
_entity.pdbx_description
1 polymer ?
#
loop_
_entity_poly.entity_id
_entity_poly.type
_entity_poly.pdbx_seq_one_letter_code
_entity_poly.pdbx_strand_id
1 'polypeptide(L)'
;MRLFSGMQYEELTLPFILDTYSMAEEDRKAGIISIELYGTVMGEMRYGYASFVLTDRTLYDNGGYEEMLEALQESEGKLVGVRFKHKNGKLKGFEVLLDTLRDLYGDDRFLKMECIGWGINEKSCRELKIADRI
;
A
#
# COMPACT_ATOMS: atom_id res chain seq x y z
N MET A 1 -30.92 -1.72 23.96
CA MET A 1 -30.33 -0.59 23.21
C MET A 1 -29.26 -1.13 22.28
N ARG A 2 -29.43 -1.03 20.94
CA ARG A 2 -28.35 -1.30 20.00
C ARG A 2 -27.52 -0.03 19.87
N LEU A 3 -26.38 0.04 20.56
CA LEU A 3 -25.35 1.05 20.32
C LEU A 3 -24.75 0.74 18.94
N PHE A 4 -25.05 1.58 17.95
CA PHE A 4 -24.29 1.55 16.70
C PHE A 4 -22.89 2.06 17.02
N SER A 5 -21.89 1.16 17.08
CA SER A 5 -20.51 1.61 17.22
C SER A 5 -20.09 2.31 15.92
N GLY A 6 -19.60 3.54 16.04
CA GLY A 6 -19.07 4.31 14.93
C GLY A 6 -17.83 3.67 14.32
N MET A 7 -17.35 4.24 13.20
CA MET A 7 -16.04 3.86 12.68
C MET A 7 -14.97 4.33 13.67
N GLN A 8 -14.05 3.44 14.01
CA GLN A 8 -12.87 3.74 14.79
C GLN A 8 -11.65 3.70 13.87
N TYR A 9 -10.66 4.51 14.19
CA TYR A 9 -9.42 4.62 13.42
C TYR A 9 -8.23 4.39 14.35
N GLU A 10 -7.24 3.67 13.84
CA GLU A 10 -5.97 3.41 14.51
C GLU A 10 -4.85 3.73 13.53
N GLU A 11 -3.88 4.53 13.96
CA GLU A 11 -2.71 4.88 13.14
C GLU A 11 -1.48 4.15 13.66
N LEU A 12 -0.78 3.48 12.75
CA LEU A 12 0.43 2.70 13.03
C LEU A 12 1.47 3.00 11.96
N THR A 13 2.75 2.83 12.29
CA THR A 13 3.82 2.76 11.30
C THR A 13 4.15 1.30 11.04
N LEU A 14 4.02 0.85 9.79
CA LEU A 14 4.29 -0.52 9.40
C LEU A 14 5.42 -0.60 8.37
N PRO A 15 6.23 -1.67 8.40
CA PRO A 15 7.15 -1.93 7.31
C PRO A 15 6.38 -2.22 6.03
N PHE A 16 7.00 -1.89 4.91
CA PHE A 16 6.41 -2.07 3.59
C PHE A 16 7.45 -2.41 2.54
N ILE A 17 6.99 -2.97 1.43
CA ILE A 17 7.78 -3.23 0.24
C ILE A 17 7.00 -2.82 -1.02
N LEU A 18 7.73 -2.48 -2.08
CA LEU A 18 7.17 -2.44 -3.43
C LEU A 18 6.80 -3.88 -3.85
N ASP A 19 5.57 -4.08 -4.35
CA ASP A 19 5.16 -5.37 -4.88
C ASP A 19 5.74 -5.56 -6.30
N THR A 20 6.87 -6.27 -6.35
CA THR A 20 7.51 -6.70 -7.59
C THR A 20 7.30 -8.19 -7.88
N TYR A 21 6.40 -8.87 -7.15
CA TYR A 21 6.26 -10.32 -7.17
C TYR A 21 4.96 -10.81 -7.82
N SER A 22 3.87 -10.05 -7.70
CA SER A 22 2.54 -10.50 -8.13
C SER A 22 2.28 -10.28 -9.63
N MET A 23 2.21 -9.02 -10.06
CA MET A 23 1.88 -8.58 -11.43
C MET A 23 2.74 -7.39 -11.85
N ALA A 24 4.03 -7.39 -11.47
CA ALA A 24 4.93 -6.25 -11.61
C ALA A 24 5.01 -5.68 -13.04
N GLU A 25 5.06 -6.55 -14.05
CA GLU A 25 5.13 -6.13 -15.46
C GLU A 25 3.81 -5.54 -15.96
N GLU A 26 2.68 -6.13 -15.57
CA GLU A 26 1.36 -5.61 -15.91
C GLU A 26 1.07 -4.29 -15.19
N ASP A 27 1.40 -4.19 -13.91
CA ASP A 27 1.28 -2.97 -13.10
C ASP A 27 2.14 -1.87 -13.71
N ARG A 28 3.40 -2.17 -14.07
CA ARG A 28 4.28 -1.19 -14.71
C ARG A 28 3.71 -0.68 -16.03
N LYS A 29 3.19 -1.57 -16.89
CA LYS A 29 2.54 -1.18 -18.15
C LYS A 29 1.27 -0.36 -17.95
N ALA A 30 0.55 -0.61 -16.85
CA ALA A 30 -0.65 0.13 -16.48
C ALA A 30 -0.35 1.44 -15.72
N GLY A 31 0.91 1.73 -15.39
CA GLY A 31 1.29 2.89 -14.60
C GLY A 31 0.85 2.80 -13.13
N ILE A 32 0.78 1.58 -12.60
CA ILE A 32 0.34 1.26 -11.25
C ILE A 32 1.55 1.07 -10.32
N ILE A 33 1.48 1.72 -9.16
CA ILE A 33 2.40 1.50 -8.04
C ILE A 33 1.68 0.65 -7.00
N SER A 34 2.11 -0.59 -6.80
CA SER A 34 1.57 -1.49 -5.79
C SER A 34 2.54 -1.66 -4.64
N ILE A 35 2.10 -1.45 -3.39
CA ILE A 35 2.89 -1.70 -2.20
C ILE A 35 2.21 -2.71 -1.27
N GLU A 36 3.02 -3.50 -0.59
CA GLU A 36 2.61 -4.37 0.50
C GLU A 36 3.09 -3.80 1.83
N LEU A 37 2.17 -3.61 2.76
CA LEU A 37 2.39 -3.36 4.17
C LEU A 37 2.34 -4.70 4.91
N TYR A 38 3.14 -4.87 5.96
CA TYR A 38 3.08 -6.11 6.74
C TYR A 38 3.31 -5.88 8.23
N GLY A 39 2.61 -6.63 9.06
CA GLY A 39 2.82 -6.56 10.51
C GLY A 39 1.69 -7.20 11.31
N THR A 40 1.84 -7.17 12.62
CA THR A 40 0.81 -7.68 13.53
C THR A 40 -0.34 -6.68 13.64
N VAL A 41 -1.51 -7.05 13.14
CA VAL A 41 -2.75 -6.28 13.23
C VAL A 41 -3.79 -7.13 13.94
N MET A 42 -4.36 -6.62 15.03
CA MET A 42 -5.30 -7.37 15.88
C MET A 42 -4.75 -8.72 16.40
N GLY A 43 -3.45 -8.78 16.68
CA GLY A 43 -2.79 -9.97 17.25
C GLY A 43 -2.37 -11.04 16.24
N GLU A 44 -2.62 -10.82 14.95
CA GLU A 44 -2.24 -11.74 13.88
C GLU A 44 -1.36 -11.04 12.83
N MET A 45 -0.44 -11.79 12.23
CA MET A 45 0.32 -11.28 11.09
C MET A 45 -0.61 -11.08 9.89
N ARG A 46 -0.63 -9.88 9.32
CA ARG A 46 -1.45 -9.51 8.17
C ARG A 46 -0.62 -8.76 7.14
N TYR A 47 -1.03 -8.87 5.88
CA TYR A 47 -0.40 -8.22 4.74
C TYR A 47 -1.42 -7.32 4.05
N GLY A 48 -1.18 -6.01 4.05
CA GLY A 48 -2.05 -5.01 3.44
C GLY A 48 -1.52 -4.58 2.08
N TYR A 49 -2.28 -4.80 1.02
CA TYR A 49 -1.90 -4.48 -0.36
C TYR A 49 -2.64 -3.23 -0.77
N ALA A 50 -1.93 -2.23 -1.30
CA ALA A 50 -2.54 -1.04 -1.85
C ALA A 50 -1.90 -0.69 -3.20
N SER A 51 -2.75 -0.47 -4.19
CA SER A 51 -2.36 -0.12 -5.56
C SER A 51 -2.79 1.31 -5.85
N PHE A 52 -1.90 2.05 -6.51
CA PHE A 52 -2.04 3.47 -6.75
C PHE A 52 -1.78 3.82 -8.21
N VAL A 53 -2.39 4.91 -8.64
CA VAL A 53 -2.06 5.60 -9.91
C VAL A 53 -1.62 7.03 -9.61
N LEU A 54 -0.91 7.66 -10.54
CA LEU A 54 -0.55 9.06 -10.45
C LEU A 54 -1.66 9.93 -11.06
N THR A 55 -2.12 10.89 -10.27
CA THR A 55 -3.11 11.89 -10.69
C THR A 55 -2.54 12.91 -11.68
N ASP A 56 -1.23 13.16 -11.60
CA ASP A 56 -0.51 14.00 -12.55
C ASP A 56 0.05 13.14 -13.69
N ARG A 57 -0.57 13.24 -14.86
CA ARG A 57 -0.20 12.45 -16.04
C ARG A 57 1.19 12.78 -16.57
N THR A 58 1.71 13.99 -16.33
CA THR A 58 3.01 14.41 -16.85
C THR A 58 4.16 13.59 -16.25
N LEU A 59 3.95 13.00 -15.08
CA LEU A 59 4.92 12.13 -14.41
C LEU A 59 5.16 10.81 -15.15
N TYR A 60 4.20 10.36 -15.97
CA TYR A 60 4.41 9.20 -16.83
C TYR A 60 5.29 9.53 -18.04
N ASP A 61 5.17 10.74 -18.58
CA ASP A 61 5.88 11.16 -19.80
C ASP A 61 7.30 11.65 -19.51
N ASN A 62 7.53 12.24 -18.32
CA ASN A 62 8.81 12.86 -17.97
C ASN A 62 9.78 11.94 -17.20
N GLY A 63 9.42 10.67 -17.01
CA GLY A 63 10.23 9.69 -16.27
C GLY A 63 10.01 9.67 -14.75
N GLY A 64 9.23 10.60 -14.19
CA GLY A 64 8.99 10.69 -12.75
C GLY A 64 8.36 9.44 -12.14
N TYR A 65 7.49 8.75 -12.90
CA TYR A 65 6.93 7.45 -12.50
C TYR A 65 8.02 6.39 -12.29
N GLU A 66 8.97 6.28 -13.22
CA GLU A 66 10.04 5.29 -13.15
C GLU A 66 11.01 5.60 -12.01
N GLU A 67 11.35 6.88 -11.81
CA GLU A 67 12.17 7.31 -10.68
C GLU A 67 11.52 7.01 -9.32
N MET A 68 10.19 7.18 -9.22
CA MET A 68 9.45 6.82 -7.99
C MET A 68 9.48 5.30 -7.74
N LEU A 69 9.34 4.48 -8.79
CA LEU A 69 9.47 3.03 -8.67
C LEU A 69 10.88 2.63 -8.22
N GLU A 70 11.93 3.21 -8.81
CA GLU A 70 13.32 2.97 -8.42
C GLU A 70 13.56 3.31 -6.95
N ALA A 71 13.07 4.45 -6.47
CA ALA A 71 13.16 4.81 -5.05
C ALA A 71 12.46 3.79 -4.14
N LEU A 72 11.28 3.30 -4.56
CA LEU A 72 10.51 2.30 -3.82
C LEU A 72 11.14 0.90 -3.83
N GLN A 73 12.04 0.57 -4.77
CA GLN A 73 12.77 -0.71 -4.72
C GLN A 73 13.60 -0.87 -3.45
N GLU A 74 14.04 0.25 -2.86
CA GLU A 74 14.78 0.29 -1.59
C GLU A 74 13.86 0.47 -0.36
N SER A 75 12.61 0.02 -0.45
CA SER A 75 11.63 0.13 0.65
C SER A 75 11.87 -0.83 1.81
N GLU A 76 12.56 -1.96 1.58
CA GLU A 76 12.76 -2.99 2.60
C GLU A 76 13.46 -2.42 3.86
N GLY A 77 12.81 -2.59 5.02
CA GLY A 77 13.28 -2.04 6.30
C GLY A 77 12.83 -0.60 6.60
N LYS A 78 12.19 0.10 5.66
CA LYS A 78 11.55 1.40 5.89
C LYS A 78 10.14 1.22 6.42
N LEU A 79 9.63 2.26 7.10
CA LEU A 79 8.29 2.26 7.69
C LEU A 79 7.44 3.36 7.03
N VAL A 80 6.15 3.06 6.85
CA VAL A 80 5.15 4.00 6.34
C VAL A 80 3.98 4.09 7.32
N GLY A 81 3.38 5.28 7.43
CA GLY A 81 2.17 5.48 8.21
C GLY A 81 0.96 4.83 7.55
N VAL A 82 0.13 4.20 8.36
CA VAL A 82 -1.07 3.48 7.94
C VAL A 82 -2.19 3.79 8.91
N ARG A 83 -3.37 4.12 8.38
CA ARG A 83 -4.60 4.29 9.16
C ARG A 83 -5.54 3.12 8.95
N PHE A 84 -5.70 2.27 9.95
CA PHE A 84 -6.67 1.18 9.95
C PHE A 84 -8.07 1.67 10.32
N LYS A 85 -9.08 1.06 9.71
CA LYS A 85 -10.51 1.36 9.91
C LYS A 85 -11.18 0.17 10.58
N HIS A 86 -11.81 0.39 11.73
CA HIS A 86 -12.45 -0.66 12.52
C HIS A 86 -13.95 -0.38 12.72
N LYS A 87 -14.78 -1.42 12.65
CA LYS A 87 -16.21 -1.35 12.99
C LYS A 87 -16.61 -2.58 13.79
N ASN A 88 -17.24 -2.37 14.95
CA ASN A 88 -17.70 -3.47 15.82
C ASN A 88 -16.56 -4.49 16.10
N GLY A 89 -15.35 -3.99 16.40
CA GLY A 89 -14.19 -4.83 16.70
C GLY A 89 -13.63 -5.62 15.50
N LYS A 90 -14.02 -5.31 14.27
CA LYS A 90 -13.51 -5.94 13.05
C LYS A 90 -12.79 -4.93 12.17
N LEU A 91 -11.65 -5.36 11.60
CA LEU A 91 -10.95 -4.59 10.58
C LEU A 91 -11.80 -4.47 9.30
N LYS A 92 -11.91 -3.25 8.77
CA LYS A 92 -12.73 -2.88 7.61
C LYS A 92 -11.93 -2.33 6.44
N GLY A 93 -10.67 -2.04 6.65
CA GLY A 93 -9.76 -1.55 5.62
C GLY A 93 -8.66 -0.72 6.24
N PHE A 94 -7.82 -0.17 5.38
CA PHE A 94 -6.75 0.71 5.78
C PHE A 94 -6.53 1.79 4.72
N GLU A 95 -5.67 2.75 5.04
CA GLU A 95 -5.23 3.82 4.17
C GLU A 95 -3.74 4.02 4.41
N VAL A 96 -2.95 4.10 3.33
CA VAL A 96 -1.54 4.50 3.41
C VAL A 96 -1.49 6.01 3.52
N LEU A 97 -0.76 6.51 4.51
CA LEU A 97 -0.59 7.94 4.75
C LEU A 97 0.50 8.47 3.80
N LEU A 98 0.12 9.02 2.66
CA LEU A 98 1.05 9.43 1.59
C LEU A 98 2.02 10.55 2.01
N ASP A 99 1.64 11.36 2.99
CA ASP A 99 2.51 12.35 3.64
C ASP A 99 3.72 11.69 4.30
N THR A 100 3.55 10.49 4.88
CA THR A 100 4.69 9.74 5.45
C THR A 100 5.61 9.15 4.37
N LEU A 101 5.08 8.79 3.19
CA LEU A 101 5.92 8.41 2.04
C LEU A 101 6.70 9.61 1.51
N ARG A 102 6.04 10.76 1.33
CA ARG A 102 6.71 12.01 0.96
C ARG A 102 7.86 12.31 1.92
N ASP A 103 7.62 12.28 3.23
CA ASP A 103 8.64 12.61 4.23
C ASP A 103 9.78 11.59 4.25
N LEU A 104 9.46 10.30 4.09
CA LEU A 104 10.44 9.22 4.03
C LEU A 104 11.40 9.35 2.84
N TYR A 105 10.89 9.75 1.67
CA TYR A 105 11.68 9.84 0.44
C TYR A 105 12.12 11.28 0.09
N GLY A 106 11.63 12.29 0.80
CA GLY A 106 11.86 13.70 0.48
C GLY A 106 11.28 14.10 -0.89
N ASP A 107 10.16 13.50 -1.29
CA ASP A 107 9.61 13.61 -2.64
C ASP A 107 8.10 13.90 -2.65
N ASP A 108 7.73 15.10 -3.08
CA ASP A 108 6.33 15.56 -3.15
C ASP A 108 5.49 14.80 -4.17
N ARG A 109 6.10 14.05 -5.10
CA ARG A 109 5.36 13.26 -6.09
C ARG A 109 4.54 12.14 -5.44
N PHE A 110 4.92 11.64 -4.27
CA PHE A 110 4.12 10.67 -3.51
C PHE A 110 2.73 11.21 -3.13
N LEU A 111 2.59 12.53 -2.96
CA LEU A 111 1.29 13.17 -2.73
C LEU A 111 0.39 13.19 -3.99
N LYS A 112 0.93 12.83 -5.15
CA LYS A 112 0.16 12.73 -6.42
C LYS A 112 -0.42 11.35 -6.64
N MET A 113 -0.24 10.42 -5.71
CA MET A 113 -0.81 9.08 -5.78
C MET A 113 -2.29 9.06 -5.37
N GLU A 114 -3.10 8.29 -6.07
CA GLU A 114 -4.49 7.98 -5.72
C GLU A 114 -4.66 6.47 -5.58
N CYS A 115 -5.22 6.02 -4.46
CA CYS A 115 -5.46 4.60 -4.21
C CYS A 115 -6.63 4.11 -5.08
N ILE A 116 -6.37 3.11 -5.93
CA ILE A 116 -7.36 2.51 -6.85
C ILE A 116 -7.87 1.15 -6.37
N GLY A 117 -7.17 0.53 -5.42
CA GLY A 117 -7.54 -0.78 -4.90
C GLY A 117 -6.73 -1.13 -3.66
N TRP A 118 -7.33 -1.92 -2.78
CA TRP A 118 -6.64 -2.44 -1.61
C TRP A 118 -7.22 -3.79 -1.16
N GLY A 119 -6.42 -4.55 -0.42
CA GLY A 119 -6.80 -5.83 0.16
C GLY A 119 -5.99 -6.15 1.41
N ILE A 120 -6.54 -7.00 2.28
CA ILE A 120 -5.83 -7.52 3.45
C ILE A 120 -5.79 -9.03 3.32
N ASN A 121 -4.58 -9.59 3.29
CA ASN A 121 -4.34 -11.01 3.06
C ASN A 121 -3.59 -11.66 4.23
N GLU A 122 -3.58 -12.99 4.22
CA GLU A 122 -2.87 -13.83 5.19
C GLU A 122 -1.45 -14.21 4.71
N LYS A 123 -1.13 -13.94 3.44
CA LYS A 123 0.16 -14.25 2.82
C LYS A 123 0.78 -13.00 2.20
N SER A 124 2.11 -12.96 2.15
CA SER A 124 2.88 -11.91 1.47
C SER A 124 2.85 -12.07 -0.05
N CYS A 125 3.05 -10.98 -0.79
CA CYS A 125 3.19 -10.95 -2.25
C CYS A 125 4.36 -11.85 -2.69
N ARG A 126 5.39 -11.98 -1.84
CA ARG A 126 6.53 -12.89 -2.00
C ARG A 126 6.13 -14.36 -2.05
N GLU A 127 5.02 -14.71 -1.40
CA GLU A 127 4.49 -16.07 -1.29
C GLU A 127 3.38 -16.35 -2.33
N LEU A 128 2.80 -15.29 -2.92
CA LEU A 128 1.81 -15.39 -3.99
C LEU A 128 2.47 -15.72 -5.34
N LYS A 129 3.21 -16.83 -5.42
CA LYS A 129 3.71 -17.35 -6.71
C LYS A 129 2.66 -18.24 -7.37
N ILE A 130 2.04 -17.75 -8.46
CA ILE A 130 1.60 -18.43 -9.71
C ILE A 130 0.77 -19.75 -9.60
N ALA A 131 0.56 -20.36 -8.44
CA ALA A 131 -0.02 -21.70 -8.28
C ALA A 131 -1.55 -21.75 -8.12
N ASP A 132 -2.24 -20.60 -8.00
CA ASP A 132 -3.70 -20.55 -7.86
C ASP A 132 -4.43 -20.11 -9.15
N ARG A 133 -3.78 -20.21 -10.31
CA ARG A 133 -4.42 -19.98 -11.62
C ARG A 133 -4.65 -21.31 -12.34
N ILE A 134 -5.64 -22.08 -11.89
CA ILE A 134 -6.32 -23.09 -12.71
C ILE A 134 -7.36 -22.38 -13.58
#